data_AF-A0A924HBI6-F1
#
_entry.id   AF-A0A924HBI6-F1
#
_cell.length_a   1.000
_cell.length_b   1.000
_cell.length_c   1.000
_cell.angle_alpha   90.00
_cell.angle_beta   90.00
_cell.angle_gamma   90.00
#
_symmetry.space_group_name_H-M   'P 1'
#
loop_
_entity.id
_entity.type
_entity.pdbx_description
1 polymer ?
#
loop_
_entity_poly.entity_id
_entity_poly.type
_entity_poly.pdbx_seq_one_letter_code
_entity_poly.pdbx_strand_id
1 'polypeptide(L)'
;TRLFPTPAVLASASGDALGQLGIVKQRQAAIVGIAQAVASRQIQLHGSADINATVAALKALPGIGDWTAQYIAMRALRWPDAFPAGDVALHKALGVQGLKNPARLAEEASASWKPWRSYAVIRAWNGTLERPG
;
A
#
# COMPACT_ATOMS: atom_id res chain seq x y z
N THR A 1 2.25 23.66 -18.52
CA THR A 1 2.54 22.46 -17.72
C THR A 1 1.25 21.98 -17.07
N ARG A 2 0.91 20.68 -17.13
CA ARG A 2 -0.25 20.13 -16.42
C ARG A 2 0.20 19.57 -15.07
N LEU A 3 -0.48 19.95 -13.99
CA LEU A 3 -0.26 19.38 -12.66
C LEU A 3 -1.10 18.11 -12.48
N PHE A 4 -0.71 17.27 -11.52
CA PHE A 4 -1.54 16.13 -11.12
C PHE A 4 -2.87 16.62 -10.50
N PRO A 5 -4.00 15.92 -10.71
CA PRO A 5 -5.28 16.31 -10.13
C PRO A 5 -5.24 16.41 -8.60
N THR A 6 -5.92 17.41 -8.04
CA THR A 6 -6.07 17.51 -6.58
C THR A 6 -7.02 16.42 -6.07
N PRO A 7 -6.99 16.10 -4.76
CA PRO A 7 -7.96 15.19 -4.15
C PRO A 7 -9.41 15.62 -4.41
N ALA A 8 -9.72 16.92 -4.38
CA ALA A 8 -11.07 17.42 -4.65
C ALA A 8 -11.55 17.08 -6.08
N VAL A 9 -10.68 17.20 -7.08
CA VAL A 9 -11.01 16.85 -8.47
C VAL A 9 -11.26 15.35 -8.61
N LEU A 10 -10.43 14.52 -7.99
CA LEU A 10 -10.60 13.06 -8.03
C LEU A 10 -11.82 12.59 -7.24
N ALA A 11 -12.16 13.27 -6.13
CA ALA A 11 -13.34 12.98 -5.31
C ALA A 11 -14.66 13.19 -6.06
N SER A 12 -14.68 14.10 -7.04
CA SER A 12 -15.82 14.37 -7.91
C SER A 12 -15.78 13.61 -9.25
N ALA A 13 -14.76 12.78 -9.49
CA ALA A 13 -14.62 12.06 -10.75
C ALA A 13 -15.73 10.99 -10.89
N SER A 14 -16.41 10.98 -12.03
CA SER A 14 -17.42 9.95 -12.31
C SER A 14 -16.76 8.60 -12.64
N GLY A 15 -17.47 7.51 -12.34
CA GLY A 15 -17.03 6.16 -12.72
C GLY A 15 -16.84 6.02 -14.23
N ASP A 16 -17.68 6.68 -15.03
CA ASP A 16 -17.56 6.68 -16.50
C ASP A 16 -16.27 7.37 -16.98
N ALA A 17 -15.93 8.52 -16.40
CA ALA A 17 -14.70 9.23 -16.76
C ALA A 17 -13.45 8.40 -16.42
N LEU A 18 -13.43 7.73 -15.27
CA LEU A 18 -12.34 6.82 -14.90
C LEU A 18 -12.37 5.53 -15.75
N GLY A 19 -13.55 5.06 -16.14
CA GLY A 19 -13.74 3.89 -17.00
C GLY A 19 -13.21 4.10 -18.41
N GLN A 20 -13.35 5.30 -18.97
CA GLN A 20 -12.75 5.69 -20.26
C GLN A 20 -11.23 5.63 -20.24
N LEU A 21 -10.60 5.71 -19.06
CA LEU A 21 -9.16 5.53 -18.87
C LEU A 21 -8.75 4.06 -18.70
N GLY A 22 -9.68 3.10 -18.86
CA GLY A 22 -9.44 1.67 -18.67
C GLY A 22 -9.36 1.22 -17.21
N ILE A 23 -9.76 2.07 -16.25
CA ILE A 23 -9.73 1.74 -14.83
C ILE A 23 -10.96 0.88 -14.49
N VAL A 24 -10.75 -0.31 -13.92
CA VAL A 24 -11.85 -1.20 -13.49
C VAL A 24 -12.61 -0.66 -12.28
N LYS A 25 -13.91 -0.95 -12.18
CA LYS A 25 -14.83 -0.41 -11.16
C LYS A 25 -14.30 -0.46 -9.73
N GLN A 26 -13.69 -1.57 -9.31
CA GLN A 26 -13.13 -1.70 -7.96
C GLN A 26 -12.00 -0.69 -7.68
N ARG A 27 -11.15 -0.41 -8.68
CA ARG A 27 -10.07 0.58 -8.57
C ARG A 27 -10.62 2.01 -8.65
N GLN A 28 -11.70 2.24 -9.39
CA GLN A 28 -12.38 3.53 -9.42
C GLN A 28 -12.89 3.89 -8.02
N ALA A 29 -13.59 2.96 -7.35
CA ALA A 29 -14.09 3.15 -5.99
C ALA A 29 -12.97 3.43 -4.99
N ALA A 30 -11.85 2.71 -5.09
CA ALA A 30 -10.66 2.95 -4.28
C ALA A 30 -10.06 4.36 -4.48
N ILE A 31 -9.90 4.79 -5.74
CA ILE A 31 -9.36 6.12 -6.09
C ILE A 31 -10.27 7.22 -5.53
N VAL A 32 -11.58 7.14 -5.80
CA VAL A 32 -12.56 8.13 -5.34
C VAL A 32 -12.65 8.13 -3.82
N GLY A 33 -12.67 6.96 -3.18
CA GLY A 33 -12.73 6.81 -1.72
C GLY A 33 -11.53 7.43 -1.01
N ILE A 34 -10.30 7.17 -1.49
CA ILE A 34 -9.09 7.81 -0.96
C ILE A 34 -9.17 9.33 -1.18
N ALA A 35 -9.56 9.77 -2.37
CA ALA A 35 -9.65 11.19 -2.69
C ALA A 35 -10.62 11.94 -1.78
N GLN A 36 -11.79 11.36 -1.51
CA GLN A 36 -12.79 11.89 -0.58
C GLN A 36 -12.25 11.96 0.85
N ALA A 37 -11.63 10.88 1.35
CA ALA A 37 -11.07 10.83 2.70
C ALA A 37 -9.91 11.84 2.90
N VAL A 38 -9.10 12.07 1.87
CA VAL A 38 -8.03 13.08 1.90
C VAL A 38 -8.61 14.50 1.82
N ALA A 39 -9.58 14.73 0.93
CA ALA A 39 -10.22 16.03 0.78
C ALA A 39 -10.96 16.48 2.06
N SER A 40 -11.58 15.53 2.78
CA SER A 40 -12.25 15.75 4.06
C SER A 40 -11.31 15.77 5.26
N ARG A 41 -10.00 15.52 5.05
CA ARG A 41 -8.96 15.37 6.09
C ARG A 41 -9.19 14.21 7.07
N GLN A 42 -10.05 13.26 6.74
CA GLN A 42 -10.17 12.00 7.48
C GLN A 42 -8.91 11.15 7.37
N ILE A 43 -8.20 11.24 6.25
CA ILE A 43 -6.91 10.60 6.01
C ILE A 43 -5.88 11.67 5.66
N GLN A 44 -4.73 11.60 6.30
CA GLN A 44 -3.58 12.46 6.01
C GLN A 44 -2.45 11.60 5.43
N LEU A 45 -2.03 11.90 4.19
CA LEU A 45 -0.99 11.15 3.49
C LEU A 45 0.36 11.88 3.55
N HIS A 46 0.93 12.01 4.76
CA HIS A 46 2.25 12.61 4.97
C HIS A 46 3.01 11.93 6.11
N GLY A 47 4.32 12.17 6.19
CA GLY A 47 5.21 11.48 7.12
C GLY A 47 4.96 11.69 8.62
N SER A 48 4.22 12.74 9.00
CA SER A 48 3.83 12.99 10.39
C SER A 48 2.41 12.51 10.76
N ALA A 49 1.71 11.82 9.86
CA ALA A 49 0.38 11.28 10.16
C ALA A 49 0.48 10.09 11.14
N ASP A 50 -0.57 9.86 11.92
CA ASP A 50 -0.67 8.64 12.74
C ASP A 50 -0.76 7.43 11.82
N ILE A 51 0.29 6.61 11.80
CA ILE A 51 0.40 5.43 10.93
C ILE A 51 -0.73 4.44 11.19
N ASN A 52 -1.01 4.11 12.45
CA ASN A 52 -1.97 3.06 12.79
C ASN A 52 -3.38 3.51 12.43
N ALA A 53 -3.74 4.73 12.80
CA ALA A 53 -5.04 5.30 12.46
C ALA A 53 -5.21 5.44 10.93
N THR A 54 -4.17 5.89 10.23
CA THR A 54 -4.21 6.06 8.77
C THR A 54 -4.35 4.72 8.05
N VAL A 55 -3.58 3.69 8.44
CA VAL A 55 -3.67 2.35 7.85
C VAL A 55 -5.04 1.72 8.11
N ALA A 56 -5.58 1.86 9.32
CA ALA A 56 -6.92 1.38 9.65
C ALA A 56 -7.99 2.08 8.80
N ALA A 57 -7.93 3.40 8.66
CA ALA A 57 -8.84 4.18 7.82
C ALA A 57 -8.73 3.80 6.34
N LEU A 58 -7.51 3.60 5.82
CA LEU A 58 -7.29 3.13 4.45
C LEU A 58 -7.96 1.76 4.21
N LYS A 59 -7.76 0.80 5.12
CA LYS A 59 -8.34 -0.56 5.00
C LYS A 59 -9.86 -0.60 5.13
N ALA A 60 -10.47 0.43 5.70
CA ALA A 60 -11.92 0.56 5.76
C ALA A 60 -12.53 1.01 4.42
N LEU A 61 -11.72 1.52 3.48
CA LEU A 61 -12.19 1.94 2.16
C LEU A 61 -12.41 0.73 1.22
N PRO A 62 -13.49 0.74 0.41
CA PRO A 62 -13.74 -0.33 -0.54
C PRO A 62 -12.62 -0.43 -1.58
N GLY A 63 -12.14 -1.66 -1.82
CA GLY A 63 -11.06 -1.92 -2.77
C GLY A 63 -9.64 -1.68 -2.25
N ILE A 64 -9.48 -1.28 -0.97
CA ILE A 64 -8.17 -1.14 -0.34
C ILE A 64 -7.91 -2.32 0.60
N GLY A 65 -7.12 -3.27 0.11
CA GLY A 65 -6.62 -4.39 0.93
C GLY A 65 -5.37 -4.02 1.75
N ASP A 66 -4.95 -4.95 2.61
CA ASP A 66 -3.79 -4.78 3.48
C ASP A 66 -2.50 -4.43 2.70
N TRP A 67 -2.26 -5.13 1.58
CA TRP A 67 -1.10 -4.85 0.71
C TRP A 67 -1.08 -3.39 0.24
N THR A 68 -2.20 -2.85 -0.22
CA THR A 68 -2.29 -1.47 -0.71
C THR A 68 -2.11 -0.47 0.43
N ALA A 69 -2.73 -0.73 1.60
CA ALA A 69 -2.59 0.15 2.76
C ALA A 69 -1.13 0.20 3.26
N GLN A 70 -0.45 -0.94 3.33
CA GLN A 70 0.96 -1.02 3.70
C GLN A 70 1.87 -0.37 2.66
N TYR A 71 1.57 -0.52 1.37
CA TYR A 71 2.30 0.17 0.31
C TYR A 71 2.17 1.71 0.44
N ILE A 72 0.98 2.22 0.75
CA ILE A 72 0.75 3.64 1.03
C ILE A 72 1.51 4.07 2.29
N ALA A 73 1.46 3.29 3.37
CA ALA A 73 2.22 3.57 4.59
C ALA A 73 3.72 3.67 4.31
N MET A 74 4.24 2.80 3.46
CA MET A 74 5.65 2.81 3.07
C MET A 74 6.02 4.03 2.22
N ARG A 75 5.24 4.32 1.16
CA ARG A 75 5.62 5.31 0.14
C ARG A 75 5.12 6.73 0.44
N ALA A 76 3.91 6.87 0.96
CA ALA A 76 3.30 8.17 1.25
C ALA A 76 3.58 8.62 2.69
N LEU A 77 3.44 7.71 3.66
CA LEU A 77 3.68 8.02 5.09
C LEU A 77 5.15 7.85 5.49
N ARG A 78 6.00 7.35 4.58
CA ARG A 78 7.44 7.14 4.84
C ARG A 78 7.70 6.25 6.06
N TRP A 79 6.78 5.32 6.37
CA TRP A 79 6.90 4.48 7.54
C TRP A 79 7.96 3.39 7.30
N PRO A 80 9.08 3.36 8.07
CA PRO A 80 10.18 2.42 7.84
C PRO A 80 9.84 0.96 8.16
N ASP A 81 8.76 0.71 8.90
CA ASP A 81 8.35 -0.63 9.29
C ASP A 81 7.11 -1.12 8.51
N ALA A 82 6.69 -0.39 7.49
CA ALA A 82 5.61 -0.82 6.61
C ALA A 82 6.00 -2.11 5.89
N PHE A 83 5.06 -3.06 5.85
CA PHE A 83 5.34 -4.41 5.37
C PHE A 83 4.15 -4.98 4.60
N PRO A 84 4.13 -4.85 3.25
CA PRO A 84 3.10 -5.46 2.43
C PRO A 84 3.34 -6.97 2.34
N ALA A 85 2.97 -7.71 3.39
CA ALA A 85 3.28 -9.13 3.55
C ALA A 85 2.79 -10.02 2.39
N GLY A 86 1.79 -9.58 1.61
CA GLY A 86 1.29 -10.28 0.42
C GLY A 86 2.07 -10.05 -0.87
N ASP A 87 3.20 -9.34 -0.84
CA ASP A 87 3.97 -8.98 -2.03
C ASP A 87 4.64 -10.19 -2.69
N VAL A 88 4.45 -10.35 -4.01
CA VAL A 88 4.94 -11.53 -4.75
C VAL A 88 6.47 -11.55 -4.86
N ALA A 89 7.11 -10.39 -5.05
CA ALA A 89 8.57 -10.32 -5.12
C ALA A 89 9.21 -10.59 -3.76
N LEU A 90 8.58 -10.11 -2.68
CA LEU A 90 8.94 -10.46 -1.31
C LEU A 90 8.80 -11.97 -1.06
N HIS A 91 7.68 -12.59 -1.46
CA HIS A 91 7.50 -14.06 -1.32
C HIS A 91 8.57 -14.85 -2.07
N LYS A 92 8.91 -14.41 -3.28
CA LYS A 92 9.96 -15.04 -4.09
C LYS A 92 11.32 -14.94 -3.41
N ALA A 93 11.69 -13.75 -2.93
CA ALA A 93 12.97 -13.52 -2.25
C ALA A 93 13.09 -14.35 -0.97
N LEU A 94 12.00 -14.43 -0.19
CA LEU A 94 11.93 -15.24 1.03
C LEU A 94 11.82 -16.76 0.76
N GLY A 95 11.56 -17.17 -0.48
CA GLY A 95 11.36 -18.59 -0.80
C GLY A 95 10.04 -19.18 -0.28
N VAL A 96 9.06 -18.33 0.02
CA VAL A 96 7.75 -18.75 0.54
C VAL A 96 6.67 -18.76 -0.55
N GLN A 97 7.01 -18.35 -1.78
CA GLN A 97 6.10 -18.36 -2.93
C GLN A 97 5.57 -19.79 -3.19
N GLY A 98 4.24 -19.93 -3.31
CA GLY A 98 3.58 -21.21 -3.55
C GLY A 98 3.36 -22.07 -2.29
N LEU A 99 3.88 -21.66 -1.13
CA LEU A 99 3.57 -22.31 0.14
C LEU A 99 2.16 -21.93 0.63
N LYS A 100 1.62 -22.72 1.55
CA LYS A 100 0.35 -22.41 2.21
C LYS A 100 0.52 -21.15 3.07
N ASN A 101 -0.33 -20.15 2.85
CA ASN A 101 -0.35 -18.87 3.59
C ASN A 101 1.00 -18.10 3.52
N PRO A 102 1.48 -17.74 2.31
CA PRO A 102 2.82 -17.16 2.13
C PRO A 102 2.98 -15.80 2.83
N ALA A 103 1.90 -15.01 2.94
CA ALA A 103 1.93 -13.74 3.65
C ALA A 103 2.21 -13.90 5.16
N ARG A 104 1.64 -14.93 5.81
CA ARG A 104 1.92 -15.23 7.22
C ARG A 104 3.38 -15.62 7.41
N LEU A 105 3.90 -16.48 6.52
CA LEU A 105 5.30 -16.90 6.56
C LEU A 105 6.25 -15.72 6.32
N ALA A 106 5.89 -14.78 5.44
CA ALA A 106 6.65 -13.56 5.24
C ALA A 106 6.65 -12.65 6.48
N GLU A 107 5.51 -12.51 7.16
CA GLU A 107 5.41 -11.75 8.42
C GLU A 107 6.34 -12.36 9.50
N GLU A 108 6.31 -13.68 9.65
CA GLU A 108 7.15 -14.43 10.60
C GLU A 108 8.65 -14.27 10.29
N ALA A 109 9.04 -14.45 9.03
CA ALA A 109 10.43 -14.29 8.58
C ALA A 109 10.95 -12.85 8.75
N SER A 110 10.06 -11.86 8.72
CA SER A 110 10.42 -10.44 8.82
C SER A 110 10.66 -9.94 10.25
N ALA A 111 10.38 -10.75 11.27
CA ALA A 111 10.37 -10.31 12.66
C ALA A 111 11.69 -9.68 13.11
N SER A 112 12.82 -10.22 12.63
CA SER A 112 14.18 -9.73 12.95
C SER A 112 14.53 -8.39 12.28
N TRP A 113 13.76 -7.95 11.29
CA TRP A 113 13.98 -6.68 10.59
C TRP A 113 13.22 -5.51 11.20
N LYS A 114 12.36 -5.75 12.20
CA LYS A 114 11.67 -4.65 12.89
C LYS A 114 12.69 -3.74 13.59
N PRO A 115 12.51 -2.39 13.58
CA PRO A 115 11.41 -1.63 12.99
C PRO A 115 11.70 -1.08 11.57
N TRP A 116 12.45 -1.82 10.76
CA TRP A 116 12.98 -1.38 9.44
C TRP A 116 12.55 -2.29 8.29
N ARG A 117 11.42 -3.01 8.43
CA ARG A 117 10.97 -4.02 7.45
C ARG A 117 10.79 -3.47 6.02
N SER A 118 10.47 -2.19 5.85
CA SER A 118 10.34 -1.58 4.52
C SER A 118 11.64 -1.63 3.70
N TYR A 119 12.80 -1.61 4.35
CA TYR A 119 14.08 -1.72 3.66
C TYR A 119 14.31 -3.12 3.10
N ALA A 120 13.86 -4.16 3.80
CA ALA A 120 13.89 -5.53 3.27
C ALA A 120 12.96 -5.69 2.07
N VAL A 121 11.77 -5.06 2.09
CA VAL A 121 10.83 -5.03 0.96
C VAL A 121 11.48 -4.37 -0.26
N ILE A 122 12.13 -3.21 -0.07
CA ILE A 122 12.86 -2.53 -1.16
C ILE A 122 14.00 -3.41 -1.70
N ARG A 123 14.76 -4.08 -0.83
CA ARG A 123 15.80 -5.03 -1.27
C ARG A 123 15.21 -6.19 -2.07
N ALA A 124 14.05 -6.73 -1.67
CA ALA A 124 13.38 -7.80 -2.41
C ALA A 124 12.98 -7.35 -3.82
N TRP A 125 12.42 -6.14 -3.96
CA TRP A 125 12.08 -5.57 -5.26
C TRP A 125 13.29 -5.36 -6.16
N ASN A 126 14.45 -5.05 -5.59
CA ASN A 126 15.71 -4.92 -6.30
C ASN A 126 16.43 -6.26 -6.54
N GLY A 127 15.89 -7.39 -6.07
CA GLY A 127 16.54 -8.69 -6.17
C GLY A 127 17.81 -8.83 -5.32
N THR A 128 17.96 -7.97 -4.30
CA THR A 128 19.16 -7.91 -3.42
C THR A 128 18.88 -8.39 -2.01
N LEU A 129 17.68 -8.89 -1.73
CA LEU A 129 17.36 -9.48 -0.43
C LEU A 129 17.93 -10.89 -0.37
N GLU A 130 18.86 -11.10 0.54
CA GLU A 130 19.42 -12.42 0.85
C GLU A 130 18.54 -13.13 1.87
N ARG A 131 18.44 -14.46 1.77
CA ARG A 131 17.71 -15.24 2.77
C ARG A 131 18.44 -15.15 4.11
N PRO A 132 17.71 -15.00 5.23
CA PRO A 132 18.29 -15.27 6.54
C PRO A 132 18.83 -16.71 6.55
N GLY A 133 20.10 -16.86 6.94
CA GLY A 133 20.74 -18.17 7.12
C GLY A 133 20.21 -18.93 8.32
#